data_AF-A0A7L7S1F5-F1
#
_entry.id   AF-A0A7L7S1F5-F1
#
_cell.length_a   1.000
_cell.length_b   1.000
_cell.length_c   1.000
_cell.angle_alpha   90.00
_cell.angle_beta   90.00
_cell.angle_gamma   90.00
#
_symmetry.space_group_name_H-M   'P 1'
#
loop_
_entity.id
_entity.type
_entity.pdbx_description
1 polymer ?
#
loop_
_entity_poly.entity_id
_entity_poly.type
_entity_poly.pdbx_seq_one_letter_code
_entity_poly.pdbx_strand_id
1 'polypeptide(L)'
;KPTIIEVKTIIGFGAEKQGTSSVHGAPLGAEGITFAKKAYGWEYPDFTVPAEVADRFASDLQARGAKAEEAWNDLFAKYEVEYPELAAEYKEAFAGQAETVELKAHDLGSSVASRVSSQQAIQQLSTQLPNLWGGSADLSASNNTMVAAETDFQASNYAGRNIWFGV
;
A
#
# COMPACT_ATOMS: atom_id res chain seq x y z
N LYS A 1 16.34 -6.15 1.36
CA LYS A 1 16.24 -6.90 0.08
C LYS A 1 14.80 -7.34 -0.07
N PRO A 2 14.06 -6.92 -1.10
CA PRO A 2 12.74 -7.49 -1.38
C PRO A 2 12.88 -9.00 -1.70
N THR A 3 11.84 -9.78 -1.40
CA THR A 3 11.84 -11.22 -1.62
C THR A 3 10.78 -11.61 -2.63
N ILE A 4 11.19 -12.35 -3.67
CA ILE A 4 10.29 -13.04 -4.58
C ILE A 4 10.33 -14.53 -4.25
N ILE A 5 9.15 -15.13 -4.04
CA ILE A 5 9.00 -16.57 -3.83
C ILE A 5 8.29 -17.15 -5.06
N GLU A 6 9.02 -17.87 -5.89
CA GLU A 6 8.44 -18.55 -7.04
C GLU A 6 7.71 -19.82 -6.60
N VAL A 7 6.40 -19.72 -6.42
CA VAL A 7 5.54 -20.87 -6.12
C VAL A 7 5.14 -21.55 -7.42
N LYS A 8 5.74 -22.70 -7.73
CA LYS A 8 5.36 -23.51 -8.88
C LYS A 8 3.99 -24.13 -8.63
N THR A 9 3.00 -23.74 -9.43
CA THR A 9 1.62 -24.23 -9.32
C THR A 9 1.14 -24.81 -10.65
N ILE A 10 0.03 -25.55 -10.62
CA ILE A 10 -0.69 -26.00 -11.81
C ILE A 10 -1.97 -25.17 -11.91
N ILE A 11 -2.13 -24.38 -12.97
CA ILE A 11 -3.34 -23.59 -13.17
C ILE A 11 -4.56 -24.52 -13.31
N GLY A 12 -5.64 -24.22 -12.59
CA GLY A 12 -6.83 -25.08 -12.56
C GLY A 12 -6.57 -26.50 -12.07
N PHE A 13 -5.56 -26.72 -11.21
CA PHE A 13 -5.28 -28.00 -10.57
C PHE A 13 -6.56 -28.69 -10.11
N GLY A 14 -6.78 -29.95 -10.46
CA GLY A 14 -7.99 -30.72 -10.19
C GLY A 14 -9.01 -30.73 -11.34
N ALA A 15 -9.03 -29.72 -12.21
CA ALA A 15 -9.87 -29.73 -13.40
C ALA A 15 -9.30 -30.66 -14.49
N GLU A 16 -10.16 -31.14 -15.39
CA GLU A 16 -9.75 -32.02 -16.51
C GLU A 16 -8.68 -31.39 -17.40
N LYS A 17 -8.78 -30.07 -17.63
CA LYS A 17 -7.86 -29.29 -18.48
C LYS A 17 -6.81 -28.52 -17.66
N GLN A 18 -6.49 -28.98 -16.45
CA GLN A 18 -5.46 -28.37 -15.60
C GLN A 18 -4.14 -28.20 -16.36
N GLY A 19 -3.39 -27.12 -16.06
CA GLY A 19 -2.12 -26.83 -16.72
C GLY A 19 -2.23 -26.26 -18.14
N THR A 20 -3.45 -26.00 -18.64
CA THR A 20 -3.67 -25.42 -19.98
C THR A 20 -4.26 -24.01 -19.89
N SER A 21 -4.18 -23.23 -20.98
CA SER A 21 -4.79 -21.90 -21.03
C SER A 21 -6.32 -21.92 -20.99
N SER A 22 -6.95 -23.07 -21.28
CA SER A 22 -8.41 -23.18 -21.35
C SER A 22 -9.12 -22.97 -20.00
N VAL A 23 -8.42 -23.15 -18.88
CA VAL A 23 -8.95 -22.93 -17.52
C VAL A 23 -8.67 -21.53 -16.97
N HIS A 24 -8.12 -20.61 -17.78
CA HIS A 24 -7.70 -19.29 -17.32
C HIS A 24 -8.87 -18.31 -17.14
N GLY A 25 -9.73 -18.17 -18.14
CA GLY A 25 -10.70 -17.07 -18.22
C GLY A 25 -12.14 -17.48 -18.51
N ALA A 26 -12.44 -18.78 -18.50
CA ALA A 26 -13.77 -19.30 -18.76
C ALA A 26 -14.25 -20.19 -17.59
N PRO A 27 -15.55 -20.20 -17.27
CA PRO A 27 -16.12 -21.16 -16.34
C PRO A 27 -15.80 -22.60 -16.77
N LEU A 28 -15.55 -23.48 -15.79
CA LEU A 28 -15.30 -24.91 -16.06
C LEU A 28 -16.54 -25.64 -16.63
N GLY A 29 -17.72 -25.07 -16.45
CA GLY A 29 -19.00 -25.73 -16.72
C GLY A 29 -19.36 -26.78 -15.66
N ALA A 30 -20.59 -27.27 -15.68
CA ALA A 30 -21.11 -28.20 -14.66
C ALA A 30 -20.30 -29.52 -14.60
N GLU A 31 -19.92 -30.06 -15.77
CA GLU A 31 -19.11 -31.27 -15.87
C GLU A 31 -17.69 -31.05 -15.31
N GLY A 32 -17.06 -29.92 -15.66
CA GLY A 32 -15.73 -29.56 -15.17
C GLY A 32 -15.70 -29.32 -13.66
N ILE A 33 -16.75 -28.71 -13.09
CA ILE A 33 -16.91 -28.56 -11.62
C ILE A 33 -17.03 -29.93 -10.96
N THR A 34 -17.85 -30.82 -11.51
CA THR A 34 -18.03 -32.18 -10.99
C THR A 34 -16.72 -32.96 -11.02
N PHE A 35 -15.96 -32.85 -12.11
CA PHE A 35 -14.64 -33.47 -12.24
C PHE A 35 -13.67 -32.94 -11.17
N ALA A 36 -13.60 -31.62 -11.00
CA ALA A 36 -12.71 -31.00 -10.01
C ALA A 36 -13.07 -31.39 -8.57
N LYS A 37 -14.36 -31.34 -8.21
CA LYS A 37 -14.82 -31.78 -6.88
C LYS A 37 -14.43 -33.23 -6.59
N LYS A 38 -14.59 -34.12 -7.57
CA LYS A 38 -14.14 -35.51 -7.46
C LYS A 38 -12.63 -35.61 -7.23
N ALA A 39 -11.83 -34.83 -7.96
CA ALA A 39 -10.37 -34.81 -7.80
C ALA A 39 -9.93 -34.35 -6.39
N TYR A 40 -10.69 -33.45 -5.76
CA TYR A 40 -10.42 -32.97 -4.39
C TYR A 40 -11.01 -33.87 -3.29
N GLY A 41 -11.82 -34.87 -3.62
CA GLY A 41 -12.63 -35.59 -2.64
C GLY A 41 -13.69 -34.70 -1.95
N TRP A 42 -14.18 -33.68 -2.66
CA TRP A 42 -15.14 -32.72 -2.15
C TRP A 42 -16.58 -33.19 -2.33
N GLU A 43 -17.24 -33.49 -1.22
CA GLU A 43 -18.64 -34.00 -1.21
C GLU A 43 -19.66 -32.96 -0.75
N TYR A 44 -19.22 -31.78 -0.31
CA TYR A 44 -20.14 -30.75 0.19
C TYR A 44 -20.92 -30.06 -0.95
N PRO A 45 -22.14 -29.55 -0.65
CA PRO A 45 -22.92 -28.73 -1.58
C PRO A 45 -22.18 -27.47 -2.05
N ASP A 46 -22.68 -26.86 -3.12
CA ASP A 46 -22.18 -25.58 -3.59
C ASP A 46 -22.25 -24.52 -2.49
N PHE A 47 -21.22 -23.67 -2.43
CA PHE A 47 -21.11 -22.58 -1.45
C PHE A 47 -21.13 -23.02 0.03
N THR A 48 -20.63 -24.23 0.31
CA THR A 48 -20.49 -24.74 1.69
C THR A 48 -19.09 -24.47 2.23
N VAL A 49 -19.00 -23.97 3.46
CA VAL A 49 -17.76 -23.90 4.24
C VAL A 49 -17.84 -24.94 5.36
N PRO A 50 -16.98 -25.98 5.36
CA PRO A 50 -16.93 -26.95 6.44
C PRO A 50 -16.58 -26.27 7.78
N ALA A 51 -17.18 -26.75 8.87
CA ALA A 51 -17.03 -26.13 10.19
C ALA A 51 -15.56 -26.09 10.63
N GLU A 52 -14.81 -27.16 10.37
CA GLU A 52 -13.39 -27.25 10.67
C GLU A 52 -12.53 -26.22 9.92
N VAL A 53 -12.96 -25.79 8.73
CA VAL A 53 -12.30 -24.72 7.98
C VAL A 53 -12.61 -23.37 8.62
N ALA A 54 -13.87 -23.11 8.97
CA ALA A 54 -14.24 -21.87 9.65
C ALA A 54 -13.52 -21.73 10.99
N ASP A 55 -13.48 -22.79 11.79
CA ASP A 55 -12.80 -22.84 13.08
C ASP A 55 -11.29 -22.60 12.93
N ARG A 56 -10.66 -23.20 11.91
CA ARG A 56 -9.24 -22.99 11.59
C ARG A 56 -8.95 -21.53 11.27
N PHE A 57 -9.80 -20.85 10.49
CA PHE A 57 -9.62 -19.43 10.18
C PHE A 57 -9.88 -18.55 11.42
N ALA A 58 -10.86 -18.89 12.25
CA ALA A 58 -11.13 -18.17 13.48
C ALA A 58 -9.94 -18.25 14.46
N SER A 59 -9.37 -19.43 14.66
CA SER A 59 -8.28 -19.65 15.61
C SER A 59 -6.91 -19.13 15.12
N ASP A 60 -6.56 -19.37 13.85
CA ASP A 60 -5.20 -19.12 13.37
C ASP A 60 -5.03 -17.75 12.70
N LEU A 61 -6.12 -17.19 12.14
CA LEU A 61 -6.11 -15.89 11.47
C LEU A 61 -6.75 -14.81 12.33
N GLN A 62 -8.03 -14.97 12.70
CA GLN A 62 -8.79 -13.92 13.37
C GLN A 62 -8.25 -13.65 14.78
N ALA A 63 -8.11 -14.69 15.61
CA ALA A 63 -7.61 -14.52 16.98
C ALA A 63 -6.16 -13.99 17.00
N ARG A 64 -5.32 -14.43 16.06
CA ARG A 64 -3.95 -13.92 15.91
C ARG A 64 -3.93 -12.43 15.52
N GLY A 65 -4.78 -12.04 14.57
CA GLY A 65 -4.91 -10.65 14.12
C GLY A 65 -5.39 -9.74 15.25
N ALA A 66 -6.48 -10.12 15.92
CA ALA A 66 -7.04 -9.36 17.04
C ALA A 66 -6.02 -9.16 18.16
N LYS A 67 -5.28 -10.21 18.54
CA LYS A 67 -4.23 -10.11 19.57
C LYS A 67 -3.08 -9.19 19.14
N ALA A 68 -2.68 -9.24 17.88
CA ALA A 68 -1.60 -8.38 17.37
C ALA A 68 -2.02 -6.91 17.33
N GLU A 69 -3.27 -6.64 16.95
CA GLU A 69 -3.84 -5.30 16.94
C GLU A 69 -4.03 -4.74 18.37
N GLU A 70 -4.53 -5.55 19.30
CA GLU A 70 -4.62 -5.17 20.72
C GLU A 70 -3.25 -4.79 21.28
N ALA A 71 -2.22 -5.61 21.03
CA ALA A 71 -0.86 -5.31 21.44
C ALA A 71 -0.29 -4.04 20.79
N TRP A 72 -0.67 -3.77 19.53
CA TRP A 72 -0.27 -2.53 18.85
C TRP A 72 -0.98 -1.31 19.44
N ASN A 73 -2.28 -1.40 19.74
CA ASN A 73 -3.05 -0.33 20.37
C ASN A 73 -2.50 0.02 21.76
N ASP A 74 -2.16 -0.98 22.56
CA ASP A 74 -1.51 -0.78 23.87
C ASP A 74 -0.12 -0.12 23.75
N LEU A 75 0.66 -0.50 22.73
CA LEU A 75 1.95 0.10 22.45
C LEU A 75 1.78 1.56 22.00
N PHE A 76 0.84 1.82 21.10
CA PHE A 76 0.58 3.15 20.57
C PHE A 76 0.04 4.10 21.63
N ALA A 77 -0.82 3.61 22.55
CA ALA A 77 -1.27 4.40 23.70
C ALA A 77 -0.11 4.85 24.61
N LYS A 78 0.92 4.01 24.80
CA LYS A 78 2.14 4.40 25.53
C LYS A 78 2.98 5.40 24.74
N TYR A 79 3.09 5.18 23.43
CA TYR A 79 3.78 6.08 22.52
C TYR A 79 3.16 7.48 22.53
N GLU A 80 1.84 7.60 22.60
CA GLU A 80 1.14 8.89 22.72
C GLU A 80 1.51 9.66 23.99
N VAL A 81 1.72 8.95 25.11
CA VAL A 81 2.12 9.59 26.37
C VAL A 81 3.59 10.04 26.33
N GLU A 82 4.46 9.24 25.73
CA GLU A 82 5.90 9.51 25.67
C GLU A 82 6.27 10.53 24.57
N TYR A 83 5.54 10.53 23.45
CA TYR A 83 5.80 11.36 22.26
C TYR A 83 4.51 12.03 21.75
N PRO A 84 3.89 12.94 22.52
CA PRO A 84 2.57 13.49 22.21
C PRO A 84 2.51 14.23 20.87
N GLU A 85 3.55 15.00 20.51
CA GLU A 85 3.60 15.75 19.25
C GLU A 85 3.71 14.83 18.04
N LEU A 86 4.61 13.84 18.07
CA LEU A 86 4.79 12.88 16.97
C LEU A 86 3.57 11.96 16.80
N ALA A 87 2.92 11.57 17.90
CA ALA A 87 1.71 10.77 17.81
C ALA A 87 0.52 11.55 17.24
N ALA A 88 0.42 12.85 17.54
CA ALA A 88 -0.57 13.73 16.91
C ALA A 88 -0.32 13.84 15.40
N GLU A 89 0.92 14.09 14.98
CA GLU A 89 1.31 14.15 13.56
C GLU A 89 0.98 12.83 12.83
N TYR A 90 1.29 11.69 13.45
CA TYR A 90 0.94 10.37 12.91
C TYR A 90 -0.58 10.23 12.72
N LYS A 91 -1.38 10.54 13.74
CA LYS A 91 -2.85 10.43 13.66
C LYS A 91 -3.43 11.32 12.57
N GLU A 92 -2.95 12.56 12.48
CA GLU A 92 -3.38 13.53 11.46
C GLU A 92 -3.07 13.02 10.05
N ALA A 93 -1.86 12.51 9.82
CA ALA A 93 -1.45 11.95 8.53
C ALA A 93 -2.34 10.78 8.04
N PHE A 94 -2.95 10.02 8.95
CA PHE A 94 -3.86 8.92 8.63
C PHE A 94 -5.35 9.27 8.76
N ALA A 95 -5.70 10.48 9.20
CA ALA A 95 -7.10 10.87 9.45
C ALA A 95 -7.91 11.08 8.15
N GLY A 96 -7.24 11.20 6.99
CA GLY A 96 -7.89 11.45 5.70
C GLY A 96 -8.58 12.81 5.62
N GLN A 97 -8.16 13.76 6.45
CA GLN A 97 -8.69 15.12 6.49
C GLN A 97 -7.96 16.01 5.50
N ALA A 98 -8.65 17.04 4.99
CA ALA A 98 -8.02 18.01 4.11
C ALA A 98 -7.16 18.96 4.94
N GLU A 99 -5.88 19.04 4.57
CA GLU A 99 -4.93 19.93 5.21
C GLU A 99 -5.20 21.39 4.81
N THR A 100 -5.12 22.29 5.78
CA THR A 100 -5.14 23.73 5.51
C THR A 100 -3.71 24.20 5.31
N VAL A 101 -3.41 24.74 4.13
CA VAL A 101 -2.08 25.25 3.79
C VAL A 101 -2.15 26.69 3.34
N GLU A 102 -1.13 27.45 3.68
CA GLU A 102 -0.94 28.82 3.21
C GLU A 102 0.12 28.84 2.10
N LEU A 103 -0.26 29.39 0.94
CA LEU A 103 0.65 29.60 -0.17
C LEU A 103 0.77 31.09 -0.47
N LYS A 104 2.00 31.58 -0.59
CA LYS A 104 2.28 32.95 -1.01
C LYS A 104 1.89 33.11 -2.48
N ALA A 105 0.98 34.04 -2.73
CA ALA A 105 0.61 34.44 -4.08
C ALA A 105 1.78 35.16 -4.77
N HIS A 106 1.80 35.06 -6.10
CA HIS A 106 2.72 35.84 -6.92
C HIS A 106 2.20 37.27 -7.13
N ASP A 107 3.12 38.23 -7.18
CA ASP A 107 2.77 39.62 -7.49
C ASP A 107 2.24 39.78 -8.92
N LEU A 108 1.27 40.69 -9.09
CA LEU A 108 0.74 41.06 -10.39
C LEU A 108 1.86 41.61 -11.28
N GLY A 109 1.93 41.11 -12.52
CA GLY A 109 2.96 41.51 -13.49
C GLY A 109 4.27 40.70 -13.40
N SER A 110 4.39 39.77 -12.45
CA SER A 110 5.49 38.80 -12.45
C SER A 110 5.35 37.79 -13.59
N SER A 111 6.49 37.31 -14.12
CA SER A 111 6.54 36.27 -15.15
C SER A 111 7.41 35.12 -14.67
N VAL A 112 6.79 33.97 -14.44
CA VAL A 112 7.44 32.76 -13.94
C VAL A 112 6.88 31.56 -14.70
N ALA A 113 7.74 30.65 -15.15
CA ALA A 113 7.30 29.40 -15.76
C ALA A 113 6.54 28.55 -14.73
N SER A 114 5.44 27.91 -15.12
CA SER A 114 4.59 27.15 -14.18
C SER A 114 5.32 26.02 -13.44
N ARG A 115 6.36 25.43 -14.04
CA ARG A 115 7.23 24.45 -13.35
C ARG A 115 8.02 25.06 -12.19
N VAL A 116 8.39 26.34 -12.29
CA VAL A 116 9.11 27.07 -11.25
C VAL A 116 8.14 27.50 -10.14
N SER A 117 6.93 27.97 -10.49
CA SER A 117 5.92 28.23 -9.46
C SER A 117 5.45 26.95 -8.76
N SER A 118 5.38 25.83 -9.48
CA SER A 118 5.16 24.49 -8.89
C SER A 118 6.25 24.13 -7.88
N GLN A 119 7.53 24.30 -8.24
CA GLN A 119 8.65 24.10 -7.31
C GLN A 119 8.50 24.92 -6.03
N GLN A 120 8.14 26.20 -6.18
CA GLN A 120 7.97 27.12 -5.05
C GLN A 120 6.79 26.71 -4.17
N ALA A 121 5.70 26.19 -4.75
CA ALA A 121 4.62 25.59 -3.99
C ALA A 121 5.09 24.34 -3.24
N ILE A 122 5.85 23.45 -3.89
CA ILE A 122 6.44 22.26 -3.25
C ILE A 122 7.28 22.65 -2.03
N GLN A 123 8.14 23.68 -2.13
CA GLN A 123 8.95 24.14 -0.99
C GLN A 123 8.10 24.70 0.16
N GLN A 124 7.00 25.39 -0.13
CA GLN A 124 6.11 25.95 0.90
C GLN A 124 5.25 24.88 1.56
N LEU A 125 4.79 23.90 0.78
CA LEU A 125 3.99 22.80 1.28
C LEU A 125 4.85 21.86 2.14
N SER A 126 6.10 21.60 1.77
CA SER A 126 6.96 20.66 2.51
C SER A 126 7.29 21.12 3.94
N THR A 127 7.25 22.42 4.20
CA THR A 127 7.43 22.99 5.55
C THR A 127 6.17 22.98 6.40
N GLN A 128 4.99 22.83 5.77
CA GLN A 128 3.69 22.82 6.46
C GLN A 128 3.15 21.40 6.62
N LEU A 129 3.49 20.51 5.68
CA LEU A 129 2.98 19.15 5.59
C LEU A 129 4.14 18.17 5.79
N PRO A 130 4.37 17.63 6.99
CA PRO A 130 5.46 16.69 7.25
C PRO A 130 5.29 15.37 6.48
N ASN A 131 4.05 15.01 6.15
CA ASN A 131 3.68 13.84 5.36
C ASN A 131 3.79 14.05 3.83
N LEU A 132 4.12 15.26 3.32
CA LEU A 132 4.32 15.47 1.87
C LEU A 132 5.67 14.90 1.44
N TRP A 133 5.71 14.01 0.48
CA TRP A 133 6.95 13.47 -0.07
C TRP A 133 6.71 13.02 -1.50
N GLY A 134 7.77 12.90 -2.28
CA GLY A 134 7.62 12.63 -3.70
C GLY A 134 8.94 12.70 -4.43
N GLY A 135 8.88 12.68 -5.75
CA GLY A 135 10.08 12.56 -6.56
C GLY A 135 9.85 12.82 -8.03
N SER A 136 10.82 12.40 -8.85
CA SER A 136 10.72 12.44 -10.30
C SER A 136 11.34 11.20 -10.93
N ALA A 137 10.84 10.85 -12.11
CA ALA A 137 11.41 9.82 -12.96
C ALA A 137 12.61 10.38 -13.75
N ASP A 138 13.76 10.51 -13.09
CA ASP A 138 15.04 11.04 -13.64
C ASP A 138 14.97 12.46 -14.26
N LEU A 139 13.90 13.20 -13.97
CA LEU A 139 13.65 14.52 -14.54
C LEU A 139 13.55 15.60 -13.46
N SER A 140 14.05 15.34 -12.25
CA SER A 140 13.89 16.24 -11.09
C SER A 140 14.43 17.65 -11.35
N ALA A 141 15.57 17.76 -12.05
CA ALA A 141 16.17 19.03 -12.46
C ALA A 141 15.39 19.74 -13.60
N SER A 142 14.64 18.99 -14.40
CA SER A 142 13.83 19.51 -15.51
C SER A 142 12.42 19.92 -15.06
N ASN A 143 11.85 19.14 -14.15
CA ASN A 143 10.51 19.32 -13.59
C ASN A 143 10.50 20.25 -12.36
N ASN A 144 11.66 20.45 -11.72
CA ASN A 144 11.83 21.23 -10.49
C ASN A 144 11.00 20.69 -9.30
N THR A 145 11.15 19.41 -8.97
CA THR A 145 10.30 18.74 -7.96
C THR A 145 10.99 18.41 -6.64
N MET A 146 12.31 18.58 -6.51
CA MET A 146 13.02 18.25 -5.27
C MET A 146 12.70 19.23 -4.16
N VAL A 147 12.48 18.71 -2.95
CA VAL A 147 12.37 19.49 -1.73
C VAL A 147 13.78 19.79 -1.23
N ALA A 148 14.18 21.06 -1.23
CA ALA A 148 15.55 21.48 -0.95
C ALA A 148 15.97 21.30 0.51
N ALA A 149 15.01 21.40 1.44
CA ALA A 149 15.25 21.21 2.87
C ALA A 149 15.34 19.72 3.27
N GLU A 150 15.02 18.81 2.35
CA GLU A 150 14.87 17.39 2.62
C GLU A 150 16.00 16.56 2.02
N THR A 151 16.16 15.37 2.57
CA THR A 151 17.18 14.41 2.12
C THR A 151 16.59 13.35 1.19
N ASP A 152 17.47 12.62 0.53
CA ASP A 152 17.08 11.55 -0.39
C ASP A 152 16.57 10.33 0.37
N PHE A 153 15.47 9.77 -0.13
CA PHE A 153 14.95 8.47 0.28
C PHE A 153 15.85 7.36 -0.30
N GLN A 154 16.63 6.71 0.57
CA GLN A 154 17.62 5.72 0.18
C GLN A 154 17.66 4.57 1.19
N ALA A 155 18.27 3.44 0.81
CA ALA A 155 18.43 2.30 1.73
C ALA A 155 19.21 2.63 3.01
N SER A 156 20.08 3.65 2.97
CA SER A 156 20.79 4.18 4.14
C SER A 156 20.03 5.28 4.87
N ASN A 157 18.91 5.77 4.33
CA ASN A 157 18.12 6.86 4.88
C ASN A 157 16.64 6.79 4.43
N TYR A 158 15.82 6.06 5.18
CA TYR A 158 14.38 5.96 4.89
C TYR A 158 13.56 7.16 5.34
N ALA A 159 14.14 8.09 6.09
CA ALA A 159 13.47 9.34 6.49
C ALA A 159 13.47 10.40 5.39
N GLY A 160 14.29 10.25 4.34
CA GLY A 160 14.35 11.20 3.24
C GLY A 160 13.03 11.29 2.47
N ARG A 161 12.65 12.49 2.07
CA ARG A 161 11.37 12.79 1.40
C ARG A 161 11.49 13.01 -0.11
N ASN A 162 12.71 12.96 -0.64
CA ASN A 162 12.98 13.02 -2.08
C ASN A 162 13.19 11.62 -2.67
N ILE A 163 12.27 11.18 -3.53
CA ILE A 163 12.29 9.87 -4.18
C ILE A 163 12.97 9.96 -5.55
N TRP A 164 13.92 9.07 -5.79
CA TRP A 164 14.58 8.89 -7.08
C TRP A 164 13.98 7.67 -7.77
N PHE A 165 12.97 7.88 -8.62
CA PHE A 165 12.25 6.75 -9.23
C PHE A 165 13.04 6.03 -10.33
N GLY A 166 14.02 6.69 -10.93
CA GLY A 166 14.67 6.22 -12.17
C GLY A 166 13.84 6.58 -13.41
N VAL A 167 14.23 6.08 -14.59
CA VAL A 167 13.53 6.33 -15.86
C VAL A 167 12.38 5.36 -16.07
#